data_AF-A0A9N9CCK4-F1
#
_entry.id   AF-A0A9N9CCK4-F1
#
_cell.length_a   1.000
_cell.length_b   1.000
_cell.length_c   1.000
_cell.angle_alpha   90.00
_cell.angle_beta   90.00
_cell.angle_gamma   90.00
#
_symmetry.space_group_name_H-M   'P 1'
#
loop_
_entity.id
_entity.type
_entity.pdbx_description
1 polymer ?
#
loop_
_entity_poly.entity_id
_entity_poly.type
_entity_poly.pdbx_seq_one_letter_code
_entity_poly.pdbx_strand_id
1 'polypeptide(L)'
;MSKIEGPLQKRVASQKELTKEIRENADNSEWEKLRTNLVDLSDNTDNLFEIMDEHKKVSVNILNLFEAVLKKLENVVALSVYRDFISFFVEEIEKKLGNEVWVVVRSAINRKRKFKKMNFKKDEIEFISKLEKTLSSVKMSVEEFELLMNLKTKSNAEFHKSEDQDPKIVKQQLETTLPDELQDFKNR
;
A
#
# COMPACT_ATOMS: atom_id res chain seq x y z
N MET A 1 -11.22 16.26 -16.78
CA MET A 1 -12.65 15.92 -16.85
C MET A 1 -12.80 14.42 -16.69
N SER A 2 -13.68 13.97 -15.80
CA SER A 2 -13.95 12.52 -15.59
C SER A 2 -14.43 11.88 -16.90
N LYS A 3 -13.87 10.71 -17.25
CA LYS A 3 -14.24 9.96 -18.46
C LYS A 3 -15.71 9.51 -18.47
N ILE A 4 -16.36 9.50 -17.30
CA ILE A 4 -17.73 9.03 -17.10
C ILE A 4 -18.72 10.19 -16.99
N GLU A 5 -18.32 11.28 -16.32
CA GLU A 5 -19.22 12.37 -15.97
C GLU A 5 -19.76 13.13 -17.19
N GLY A 6 -18.89 13.48 -18.14
CA GLY A 6 -19.29 14.18 -19.37
C GLY A 6 -20.26 13.37 -20.23
N PRO A 7 -19.93 12.10 -20.57
CA PRO A 7 -20.85 11.22 -21.27
C PRO A 7 -22.18 11.00 -20.55
N LEU A 8 -22.15 10.79 -19.23
CA LEU A 8 -23.36 10.60 -18.43
C LEU A 8 -24.28 11.84 -18.51
N GLN A 9 -23.74 13.03 -18.29
CA GLN A 9 -24.50 14.29 -18.38
C GLN A 9 -25.13 14.47 -19.76
N LYS A 10 -24.38 14.18 -20.84
CA LYS A 10 -24.88 14.25 -22.20
C LYS A 10 -26.05 13.28 -22.42
N ARG A 11 -25.92 12.03 -21.98
CA ARG A 11 -26.95 10.99 -22.14
C ARG A 11 -28.21 11.29 -21.32
N VAL A 12 -28.06 11.81 -20.11
CA VAL A 12 -29.19 12.27 -19.28
C VAL A 12 -29.91 13.45 -19.93
N ALA A 13 -29.19 14.40 -20.53
CA ALA A 13 -29.81 15.50 -21.27
C ALA A 13 -30.59 14.98 -22.50
N SER A 14 -29.99 14.08 -23.29
CA SER A 14 -30.67 13.43 -24.42
C SER A 14 -31.94 12.67 -23.99
N GLN A 15 -31.90 11.96 -22.86
CA GLN A 15 -33.08 11.26 -22.33
C GLN A 15 -34.25 12.21 -22.05
N LYS A 16 -33.96 13.37 -21.46
CA LYS A 16 -34.97 14.40 -21.14
C LYS A 16 -35.57 15.00 -22.41
N GLU A 17 -34.74 15.29 -23.41
CA GLU A 17 -35.20 15.86 -24.67
C GLU A 17 -36.08 14.87 -25.44
N LEU A 18 -35.62 13.63 -25.61
CA LEU A 18 -36.40 12.57 -26.28
C LEU A 18 -37.75 12.34 -25.60
N THR A 19 -37.79 12.35 -24.26
CA THR A 19 -39.05 12.20 -23.50
C THR A 19 -40.03 13.34 -23.80
N LYS A 20 -39.53 14.58 -23.95
CA LYS A 20 -40.33 15.74 -24.29
C LYS A 20 -40.85 15.64 -25.73
N GLU A 21 -39.99 15.30 -26.68
CA GLU A 21 -40.37 15.13 -28.08
C GLU A 21 -41.38 13.99 -28.29
N ILE A 22 -41.27 12.88 -27.56
CA ILE A 22 -42.26 11.78 -27.61
C ILE A 22 -43.65 12.31 -27.22
N ARG A 23 -43.73 13.15 -26.18
CA ARG A 23 -44.99 13.75 -25.74
C ARG A 23 -45.58 14.65 -26.82
N GLU A 24 -44.78 15.54 -27.38
CA GLU A 24 -45.20 16.46 -28.44
C GLU A 24 -45.63 15.71 -29.71
N ASN A 25 -44.89 14.68 -30.13
CA ASN A 25 -45.21 13.89 -31.30
C ASN A 25 -46.48 13.03 -31.09
N ALA A 26 -46.74 12.57 -29.87
CA ALA A 26 -47.97 11.86 -29.53
C ALA A 26 -49.19 12.79 -29.62
N ASP A 27 -49.09 13.99 -29.04
CA ASP A 27 -50.16 15.00 -29.06
C ASP A 27 -50.49 15.43 -30.50
N ASN A 28 -49.47 15.52 -31.36
CA ASN A 28 -49.60 15.90 -32.77
C ASN A 28 -49.88 14.71 -33.73
N SER A 29 -50.04 13.49 -33.21
CA SER A 29 -50.25 12.27 -34.02
C SER A 29 -49.15 12.00 -35.07
N GLU A 30 -47.91 12.41 -34.81
CA GLU A 30 -46.76 12.20 -35.70
C GLU A 30 -46.11 10.82 -35.45
N TRP A 31 -46.82 9.75 -35.81
CA TRP A 31 -46.49 8.37 -35.45
C TRP A 31 -45.10 7.88 -35.90
N GLU A 32 -44.62 8.29 -37.08
CA GLU A 32 -43.29 7.90 -37.56
C GLU A 32 -42.17 8.54 -36.72
N LYS A 33 -42.31 9.82 -36.35
CA LYS A 33 -41.35 10.47 -35.45
C LYS A 33 -41.40 9.86 -34.05
N LEU A 34 -42.60 9.51 -33.57
CA LEU A 34 -42.77 8.82 -32.31
C LEU A 34 -42.05 7.46 -32.30
N ARG A 35 -42.14 6.70 -33.40
CA ARG A 35 -41.41 5.43 -33.56
C ARG A 35 -39.89 5.63 -33.48
N THR A 36 -39.36 6.62 -34.20
CA THR A 36 -37.91 6.94 -34.16
C THR A 36 -37.46 7.32 -32.77
N ASN A 37 -38.20 8.22 -32.10
CA ASN A 37 -37.84 8.67 -30.76
C ASN A 37 -37.84 7.52 -29.74
N LEU A 38 -38.73 6.54 -29.87
CA LEU A 38 -38.74 5.36 -29.00
C LEU A 38 -37.50 4.47 -29.22
N VAL A 39 -37.03 4.32 -30.47
CA VAL A 39 -35.78 3.61 -30.77
C VAL A 39 -34.60 4.35 -30.16
N ASP A 40 -34.49 5.66 -30.41
CA ASP A 40 -33.41 6.49 -29.87
C ASP A 40 -33.40 6.49 -28.33
N LEU A 41 -34.57 6.46 -27.69
CA LEU A 41 -34.71 6.36 -26.24
C LEU A 41 -34.21 5.01 -25.71
N SER A 42 -34.53 3.92 -26.40
CA SER A 42 -34.04 2.58 -26.07
C SER A 42 -32.51 2.53 -26.15
N ASP A 43 -31.95 2.98 -27.28
CA ASP A 43 -30.51 3.02 -27.50
C ASP A 43 -29.81 3.89 -26.44
N ASN A 44 -30.37 5.06 -26.12
CA ASN A 44 -29.82 5.94 -25.08
C ASN A 44 -29.89 5.30 -23.68
N THR A 45 -30.92 4.50 -23.42
CA THR A 45 -31.08 3.75 -22.17
C THR A 45 -30.02 2.65 -22.05
N ASP A 46 -29.76 1.89 -23.12
CA ASP A 46 -28.71 0.87 -23.14
C ASP A 46 -27.32 1.50 -22.90
N ASN A 47 -27.04 2.63 -23.57
CA ASN A 47 -25.82 3.40 -23.34
C ASN A 47 -25.68 3.86 -21.87
N LEU A 48 -26.79 4.26 -21.22
CA LEU A 48 -26.76 4.65 -19.80
C LEU A 48 -26.41 3.45 -18.89
N PHE A 49 -26.94 2.26 -19.19
CA PHE A 49 -26.58 1.04 -18.47
C PHE A 49 -25.10 0.70 -18.62
N GLU A 50 -24.54 0.81 -19.83
CA GLU A 50 -23.11 0.60 -20.05
C GLU A 50 -22.24 1.54 -19.21
N ILE A 51 -22.56 2.84 -19.20
CA ILE A 51 -21.86 3.84 -18.37
C ILE A 51 -21.97 3.49 -16.88
N MET A 52 -23.13 3.01 -16.43
CA MET A 52 -23.36 2.67 -15.04
C MET A 52 -22.56 1.42 -14.62
N ASP A 53 -22.43 0.44 -15.52
CA ASP A 53 -21.59 -0.74 -15.32
C ASP A 53 -20.11 -0.38 -15.28
N GLU A 54 -19.64 0.52 -16.14
CA GLU A 54 -18.28 1.06 -16.07
C GLU A 54 -18.03 1.79 -14.73
N HIS A 55 -18.97 2.63 -14.30
CA HIS A 55 -18.88 3.32 -13.02
C HIS A 55 -18.80 2.34 -11.84
N LYS A 56 -19.60 1.27 -11.87
CA LYS A 56 -19.55 0.19 -10.86
C LYS A 56 -18.18 -0.48 -10.84
N LYS A 57 -17.60 -0.81 -12.00
CA LYS A 57 -16.26 -1.41 -12.10
C LYS A 57 -15.19 -0.47 -11.52
N VAL A 58 -15.23 0.82 -11.85
CA VAL A 58 -14.31 1.82 -11.29
C VAL A 58 -14.44 1.90 -9.77
N SER A 59 -15.67 1.92 -9.27
CA SER A 59 -15.95 1.99 -7.82
C SER A 59 -15.38 0.78 -7.08
N VAL A 60 -15.58 -0.44 -7.61
CA VAL A 60 -15.00 -1.67 -7.05
C VAL A 60 -13.47 -1.63 -7.05
N ASN A 61 -12.86 -1.16 -8.14
CA ASN A 61 -11.40 -1.03 -8.22
C ASN A 61 -10.85 -0.05 -7.18
N ILE A 62 -11.53 1.07 -6.95
CA ILE A 62 -11.16 2.06 -5.93
C ILE A 62 -11.26 1.44 -4.53
N LEU A 63 -12.33 0.71 -4.22
CA LEU A 63 -12.49 0.03 -2.93
C LEU A 63 -11.36 -0.99 -2.70
N ASN A 64 -11.03 -1.80 -3.70
CA ASN A 64 -9.92 -2.75 -3.63
C ASN A 64 -8.57 -2.05 -3.41
N LEU A 65 -8.36 -0.91 -4.06
CA LEU A 65 -7.15 -0.10 -3.87
C LEU A 65 -7.09 0.47 -2.44
N PHE A 66 -8.20 0.99 -1.91
CA PHE A 66 -8.25 1.47 -0.53
C PHE A 66 -7.98 0.36 0.46
N GLU A 67 -8.57 -0.82 0.29
CA GLU A 67 -8.30 -1.97 1.15
C GLU A 67 -6.82 -2.37 1.13
N ALA A 68 -6.20 -2.39 -0.06
CA ALA A 68 -4.77 -2.66 -0.22
C ALA A 68 -3.89 -1.59 0.46
N VAL A 69 -4.26 -0.31 0.33
CA VAL A 69 -3.56 0.81 1.00
C VAL A 69 -3.71 0.72 2.51
N LEU A 70 -4.92 0.44 3.02
CA LEU A 70 -5.18 0.27 4.46
C LEU A 70 -4.37 -0.90 5.04
N LYS A 71 -4.41 -2.08 4.42
CA LYS A 71 -3.57 -3.23 4.83
C LYS A 71 -2.10 -2.88 4.84
N LYS A 72 -1.63 -2.10 3.86
CA LYS A 72 -0.25 -1.63 3.82
C LYS A 72 0.06 -0.65 4.95
N LEU A 73 -0.84 0.29 5.24
CA LEU A 73 -0.68 1.25 6.34
C LEU A 73 -0.70 0.53 7.70
N GLU A 74 -1.61 -0.41 7.92
CA GLU A 74 -1.67 -1.24 9.13
C GLU A 74 -0.37 -2.03 9.31
N ASN A 75 0.14 -2.66 8.24
CA ASN A 75 1.42 -3.34 8.26
C ASN A 75 2.57 -2.38 8.58
N VAL A 76 2.61 -1.21 7.95
CA VAL A 76 3.63 -0.17 8.20
C VAL A 76 3.58 0.27 9.66
N VAL A 77 2.40 0.62 10.19
CA VAL A 77 2.23 1.05 11.59
C VAL A 77 2.61 -0.07 12.57
N ALA A 78 2.20 -1.31 12.32
CA ALA A 78 2.62 -2.44 13.13
C ALA A 78 4.14 -2.61 13.08
N LEU A 79 4.72 -2.57 11.88
CA LEU A 79 6.16 -2.71 11.67
C LEU A 79 6.96 -1.57 12.32
N SER A 80 6.50 -0.31 12.34
CA SER A 80 7.23 0.77 13.03
C SER A 80 7.31 0.55 14.54
N VAL A 81 6.18 0.18 15.17
CA VAL A 81 6.14 -0.07 16.62
C VAL A 81 7.07 -1.23 17.00
N TYR A 82 7.01 -2.35 16.24
CA TYR A 82 7.90 -3.49 16.50
C TYR A 82 9.36 -3.19 16.14
N ARG A 83 9.63 -2.38 15.11
CA ARG A 83 11.00 -2.05 14.68
C ARG A 83 11.78 -1.34 15.78
N ASP A 84 11.17 -0.37 16.45
CA ASP A 84 11.87 0.42 17.47
C ASP A 84 12.13 -0.44 18.72
N PHE A 85 11.14 -1.23 19.15
CA PHE A 85 11.30 -2.20 20.22
C PHE A 85 12.39 -3.24 19.91
N ILE A 86 12.37 -3.83 18.70
CA ILE A 86 13.37 -4.81 18.28
C ILE A 86 14.76 -4.18 18.22
N SER A 87 14.88 -2.93 17.78
CA SER A 87 16.17 -2.24 17.72
C SER A 87 16.76 -2.08 19.12
N PHE A 88 15.96 -1.61 20.08
CA PHE A 88 16.36 -1.52 21.47
C PHE A 88 16.76 -2.89 22.04
N PHE A 89 15.94 -3.92 21.81
CA PHE A 89 16.22 -5.26 22.30
C PHE A 89 17.51 -5.85 21.71
N VAL A 90 17.75 -5.67 20.40
CA VAL A 90 18.98 -6.10 19.73
C VAL A 90 20.21 -5.40 20.28
N GLU A 91 20.12 -4.10 20.58
CA GLU A 91 21.21 -3.35 21.21
C GLU A 91 21.55 -3.89 22.61
N GLU A 92 20.55 -4.26 23.40
CA GLU A 92 20.77 -4.88 24.72
C GLU A 92 21.42 -6.26 24.62
N ILE A 93 21.05 -7.07 23.62
CA ILE A 93 21.70 -8.36 23.34
C ILE A 93 23.15 -8.14 22.86
N GLU A 94 23.39 -7.15 21.99
CA GLU A 94 24.73 -6.77 21.54
C GLU A 94 25.63 -6.37 22.73
N LYS A 95 25.13 -5.55 23.65
CA LYS A 95 25.86 -5.15 24.86
C LYS A 95 26.22 -6.35 25.73
N LYS A 96 25.29 -7.29 25.92
CA LYS A 96 25.52 -8.49 26.74
C LYS A 96 26.52 -9.46 26.11
N LEU A 97 26.52 -9.59 24.79
CA LEU A 97 27.44 -10.48 24.07
C LEU A 97 28.85 -9.89 23.93
N GLY A 98 28.94 -8.57 23.88
CA GLY A 98 30.16 -7.87 23.50
C GLY A 98 30.33 -7.81 21.98
N ASN A 99 30.97 -6.74 21.51
CA ASN A 99 31.05 -6.39 20.09
C ASN A 99 31.66 -7.52 19.23
N GLU A 100 32.77 -8.12 19.68
CA GLU A 100 33.48 -9.17 18.96
C GLU A 100 32.58 -10.38 18.66
N VAL A 101 31.90 -10.90 19.69
CA VAL A 101 30.98 -12.03 19.56
C VAL A 101 29.79 -11.65 18.69
N TRP A 102 29.26 -10.45 18.89
CA TRP A 102 28.09 -9.96 18.19
C TRP A 102 28.31 -9.79 16.69
N VAL A 103 29.47 -9.29 16.24
CA VAL A 103 29.78 -9.14 14.82
C VAL A 103 29.70 -10.50 14.09
N VAL A 104 30.20 -11.56 14.72
CA VAL A 104 30.15 -12.93 14.18
C VAL A 104 28.71 -13.46 14.18
N VAL A 105 27.98 -13.30 15.29
CA VAL A 105 26.57 -13.71 15.41
C VAL A 105 25.69 -13.03 14.36
N ARG A 106 25.77 -11.69 14.24
CA ARG A 106 25.02 -10.90 13.27
C ARG A 106 25.32 -11.36 11.84
N SER A 107 26.59 -11.62 11.53
CA SER A 107 27.02 -12.12 10.22
C SER A 107 26.49 -13.52 9.94
N ALA A 108 26.52 -14.42 10.92
CA ALA A 108 26.03 -15.79 10.81
C ALA A 108 24.52 -15.83 10.54
N ILE A 109 23.73 -15.06 11.29
CA ILE A 109 22.27 -14.91 11.09
C ILE A 109 21.97 -14.35 9.70
N ASN A 110 22.65 -13.26 9.31
CA ASN A 110 22.45 -12.64 8.00
C ASN A 110 22.83 -13.57 6.84
N ARG A 111 23.91 -14.34 6.97
CA ARG A 111 24.31 -15.36 6.01
C ARG A 111 23.27 -16.47 5.91
N LYS A 112 22.83 -17.02 7.05
CA LYS A 112 21.81 -18.08 7.11
C LYS A 112 20.54 -17.64 6.38
N ARG A 113 20.08 -16.42 6.65
CA ARG A 113 18.96 -15.76 5.96
C ARG A 113 19.19 -15.58 4.46
N LYS A 114 20.27 -14.87 4.08
CA LYS A 114 20.55 -14.50 2.67
C LYS A 114 20.64 -15.72 1.76
N PHE A 115 21.23 -16.81 2.25
CA PHE A 115 21.40 -18.04 1.48
C PHE A 115 20.37 -19.13 1.81
N LYS A 116 19.30 -18.79 2.54
CA LYS A 116 18.21 -19.70 2.96
C LYS A 116 18.74 -21.04 3.51
N LYS A 117 19.79 -20.98 4.34
CA LYS A 117 20.41 -22.17 4.95
C LYS A 117 19.64 -22.58 6.21
N MET A 118 19.56 -23.88 6.45
CA MET A 118 18.94 -24.41 7.67
C MET A 118 19.85 -24.30 8.90
N ASN A 119 21.18 -24.39 8.70
CA ASN A 119 22.16 -24.49 9.78
C ASN A 119 23.24 -23.40 9.72
N PHE A 120 23.82 -23.11 10.89
CA PHE A 120 25.05 -22.34 11.03
C PHE A 120 26.28 -23.14 10.61
N LYS A 121 27.37 -22.45 10.24
CA LYS A 121 28.65 -23.12 9.94
C LYS A 121 29.33 -23.55 11.23
N LYS A 122 30.26 -24.51 11.11
CA LYS A 122 30.98 -25.09 12.26
C LYS A 122 31.77 -24.04 13.07
N ASP A 123 32.39 -23.08 12.39
CA ASP A 123 33.12 -21.94 12.97
C ASP A 123 32.20 -20.89 13.63
N GLU A 124 30.90 -20.90 13.31
CA GLU A 124 29.92 -19.99 13.91
C GLU A 124 29.27 -20.58 15.19
N ILE A 125 29.33 -21.92 15.39
CA ILE A 125 28.58 -22.64 16.45
C ILE A 125 28.91 -22.11 17.85
N GLU A 126 30.19 -21.86 18.16
CA GLU A 126 30.59 -21.37 19.48
C GLU A 126 29.95 -20.01 19.79
N PHE A 127 29.90 -19.11 18.81
CA PHE A 127 29.32 -17.78 18.93
C PHE A 127 27.79 -17.84 19.04
N ILE A 128 27.15 -18.72 18.27
CA ILE A 128 25.70 -18.97 18.38
C ILE A 128 25.35 -19.55 19.76
N SER A 129 26.19 -20.41 20.32
CA SER A 129 25.99 -20.94 21.68
C SER A 129 26.07 -19.83 22.74
N LYS A 130 26.92 -18.80 22.53
CA LYS A 130 26.98 -17.61 23.40
C LYS A 130 25.71 -16.75 23.27
N LEU A 131 25.18 -16.60 22.06
CA LEU A 131 23.87 -15.97 21.82
C LEU A 131 22.76 -16.74 22.56
N GLU A 132 22.68 -18.06 22.40
CA GLU A 132 21.66 -18.90 23.01
C GLU A 132 21.64 -18.75 24.54
N LYS A 133 22.83 -18.81 25.18
CA LYS A 133 22.96 -18.57 26.62
C LYS A 133 22.45 -17.18 27.02
N THR A 134 22.75 -16.15 26.23
CA THR A 134 22.30 -14.78 26.50
C THR A 134 20.78 -14.66 26.39
N LEU A 135 20.18 -15.27 25.37
CA LEU A 135 18.74 -15.27 25.13
C LEU A 135 17.96 -16.13 26.15
N SER A 136 18.59 -17.15 26.72
CA SER A 136 17.97 -17.98 27.76
C SER A 136 17.49 -17.16 28.98
N SER A 137 18.18 -16.07 29.30
CA SER A 137 17.81 -15.15 30.39
C SER A 137 16.45 -14.48 30.20
N VAL A 138 15.99 -14.38 28.95
CA VAL A 138 14.70 -13.81 28.56
C VAL A 138 13.76 -14.85 27.94
N LYS A 139 14.06 -16.15 28.11
CA LYS A 139 13.28 -17.28 27.60
C LYS A 139 13.01 -17.21 26.09
N MET A 140 14.01 -16.77 25.32
CA MET A 140 13.92 -16.65 23.87
C MET A 140 14.86 -17.67 23.20
N SER A 141 14.41 -18.29 22.11
CA SER A 141 15.26 -19.16 21.29
C SER A 141 16.05 -18.37 20.25
N VAL A 142 17.09 -18.99 19.68
CA VAL A 142 17.85 -18.39 18.58
C VAL A 142 16.98 -18.18 17.35
N GLU A 143 16.05 -19.11 17.07
CA GLU A 143 15.10 -19.01 15.96
C GLU A 143 14.14 -17.84 16.14
N GLU A 144 13.61 -17.62 17.35
CA GLU A 144 12.76 -16.47 17.66
C GLU A 144 13.53 -15.16 17.48
N PHE A 145 14.79 -15.12 17.91
CA PHE A 145 15.65 -13.97 17.70
C PHE A 145 15.96 -13.71 16.21
N GLU A 146 16.18 -14.75 15.42
CA GLU A 146 16.31 -14.65 13.95
C GLU A 146 15.05 -14.04 13.32
N LEU A 147 13.86 -14.43 13.77
CA LEU A 147 12.60 -13.87 13.31
C LEU A 147 12.49 -12.36 13.61
N LEU A 148 12.91 -11.91 14.79
CA LEU A 148 12.93 -10.47 15.14
C LEU A 148 13.88 -9.69 14.22
N MET A 149 15.09 -10.23 14.00
CA MET A 149 16.07 -9.63 13.08
C MET A 149 15.55 -9.56 11.63
N ASN A 150 14.80 -10.58 11.20
CA ASN A 150 14.12 -10.61 9.90
C ASN A 150 13.02 -9.56 9.82
N LEU A 151 12.19 -9.44 10.86
CA LEU A 151 11.10 -8.47 10.92
C LEU A 151 11.64 -7.04 10.83
N LYS A 152 12.71 -6.72 11.57
CA LYS A 152 13.42 -5.43 11.47
C LYS A 152 13.93 -5.16 10.06
N THR A 153 14.55 -6.15 9.42
CA THR A 153 15.07 -6.02 8.05
C THR A 153 13.95 -5.78 7.04
N LYS A 154 12.84 -6.51 7.17
CA LYS A 154 11.65 -6.34 6.33
C LYS A 154 11.00 -4.98 6.53
N SER A 155 10.86 -4.54 7.78
CA SER A 155 10.42 -3.18 8.12
C SER A 155 11.31 -2.16 7.42
N ASN A 156 12.63 -2.23 7.56
CA ASN A 156 13.53 -1.29 6.90
C ASN A 156 13.34 -1.27 5.38
N ALA A 157 13.18 -2.42 4.73
CA ALA A 157 12.92 -2.49 3.29
C ALA A 157 11.55 -1.91 2.87
N GLU A 158 10.51 -2.08 3.70
CA GLU A 158 9.17 -1.53 3.42
C GLU A 158 9.09 -0.01 3.63
N PHE A 159 9.82 0.52 4.61
CA PHE A 159 9.87 1.94 4.93
C PHE A 159 10.84 2.71 4.02
N HIS A 160 12.01 2.14 3.72
CA HIS A 160 12.98 2.69 2.77
C HIS A 160 12.65 2.17 1.37
N LYS A 161 11.58 2.71 0.76
CA LYS A 161 11.43 2.60 -0.69
C LYS A 161 12.66 3.28 -1.32
N SER A 162 13.51 2.47 -1.96
CA SER A 162 14.80 2.78 -2.59
C SER A 162 15.93 3.15 -1.62
N GLU A 163 16.97 2.30 -1.59
CA GLU A 163 18.31 2.63 -1.07
C GLU A 163 18.98 3.80 -1.84
N ASP A 164 18.37 4.27 -2.94
CA ASP A 164 18.88 5.35 -3.81
C ASP A 164 17.84 6.47 -4.03
N GLN A 165 17.36 7.14 -2.97
CA GLN A 165 16.68 8.43 -3.17
C GLN A 165 17.73 9.54 -3.36
N ASP A 166 17.79 10.10 -4.57
CA ASP A 166 18.62 11.27 -4.87
C ASP A 166 18.34 12.38 -3.85
N PRO A 167 19.36 12.92 -3.15
CA PRO A 167 19.21 14.02 -2.20
C PRO A 167 18.42 15.21 -2.74
N LYS A 168 18.46 15.46 -4.06
CA LYS A 168 17.66 16.52 -4.71
C LYS A 168 16.16 16.21 -4.71
N ILE A 169 15.79 14.94 -4.93
CA ILE A 169 14.39 14.50 -4.91
C ILE A 169 13.85 14.56 -3.48
N VAL A 170 14.63 14.10 -2.50
CA VAL A 170 14.28 14.20 -1.07
C VAL A 170 14.08 15.66 -0.66
N LYS A 171 15.02 16.54 -1.04
CA LYS A 171 14.91 17.98 -0.76
C LYS A 171 13.67 18.61 -1.39
N GLN A 172 13.36 18.28 -2.64
CA GLN A 172 12.17 18.81 -3.32
C GLN A 172 10.87 18.32 -2.67
N GLN A 173 10.82 17.07 -2.19
CA GLN A 173 9.68 16.54 -1.44
C GLN A 173 9.52 17.19 -0.06
N LEU A 174 10.63 17.45 0.65
CA LEU A 174 10.60 18.24 1.88
C LEU A 174 10.07 19.67 1.65
N GLU A 175 10.39 20.27 0.51
CA GLU A 175 9.94 21.63 0.22
C GLU A 175 8.47 21.70 -0.23
N THR A 176 7.94 20.66 -0.88
CA THR A 176 6.62 20.68 -1.55
C THR A 176 5.53 19.85 -0.88
N THR A 177 5.89 18.84 -0.07
CA THR A 177 4.93 17.86 0.49
C THR A 177 5.00 17.75 2.02
N LEU A 178 5.65 18.68 2.70
CA LEU A 178 5.66 18.68 4.17
C LEU A 178 4.23 18.94 4.70
N PRO A 179 3.65 18.02 5.48
CA PRO A 179 2.37 18.25 6.15
C PRO A 179 2.44 19.52 7.01
N ASP A 180 1.31 20.21 7.16
CA ASP A 180 1.22 21.47 7.93
C ASP A 180 1.77 21.31 9.36
N GLU A 181 1.57 20.13 9.95
CA GLU A 181 2.06 19.72 11.28
C GLU A 181 3.59 19.69 11.42
N LEU A 182 4.32 19.62 10.31
CA LEU A 182 5.79 19.59 10.28
C LEU A 182 6.41 20.90 9.80
N GLN A 183 5.60 21.90 9.42
CA GLN A 183 6.10 23.20 8.92
C GLN A 183 6.93 23.95 9.96
N ASP A 184 6.67 23.73 11.25
CA ASP A 184 7.42 24.35 12.36
C ASP A 184 8.91 23.96 12.38
N PHE A 185 9.28 22.84 11.75
CA PHE A 185 10.67 22.41 11.62
C PHE A 185 11.42 23.08 10.47
N LYS A 186 10.72 23.82 9.58
CA LYS A 186 11.33 24.52 8.43
C LYS A 186 11.94 25.87 8.82
N ASN A 187 11.52 26.43 9.96
CA ASN A 187 11.83 27.80 10.40
C ASN A 187 12.74 27.87 11.63
N ARG A 188 13.52 26.82 11.92
CA ARG A 188 14.57 26.81 12.97
C ARG A 188 15.97 26.74 12.37
#